data_AF-A0AAV4FV75-F1
#
_entry.id   AF-A0AAV4FV75-F1
#
_cell.length_a   1.000
_cell.length_b   1.000
_cell.length_c   1.000
_cell.angle_alpha   90.00
_cell.angle_beta   90.00
_cell.angle_gamma   90.00
#
_symmetry.space_group_name_H-M   'P 1'
#
loop_
_entity.id
_entity.type
_entity.pdbx_description
1 polymer ?
#
loop_
_entity_poly.entity_id
_entity_poly.type
_entity_poly.pdbx_seq_one_letter_code
_entity_poly.pdbx_strand_id
1 'polypeptide(L)'
;MYIECDFAYDLSKDQGRVGDTFMEQIEPLAATLPYMTCNGNHENYYNFSNYKARFNMPNDNKKMYYSFNVGPIHFVSMSTEFMYFPNYGFQQIFDHYEFVKNDLIVSELVRGGTRSRSRLTRILIFFCNRKN
;
A
#
# COMPACT_ATOMS: atom_id res chain seq x y z
N MET A 1 8.42 -11.53 1.60
CA MET A 1 7.66 -10.26 1.61
C MET A 1 6.21 -10.63 1.50
N TYR A 2 5.41 -10.31 2.50
CA TYR A 2 3.95 -10.50 2.51
C TYR A 2 3.27 -9.16 2.21
N ILE A 3 2.16 -9.20 1.47
CA ILE A 3 1.32 -8.03 1.18
C ILE A 3 -0.09 -8.32 1.68
N GLU A 4 -0.59 -7.53 2.61
CA GLU A 4 -1.92 -7.70 3.18
C GLU A 4 -2.70 -6.38 3.29
N CYS A 5 -4.01 -6.51 3.49
CA CYS A 5 -4.98 -5.44 3.68
C CYS A 5 -6.18 -5.93 4.52
N ASP A 6 -7.09 -5.03 4.90
CA ASP A 6 -8.23 -5.30 5.81
C ASP A 6 -7.75 -5.88 7.16
N PHE A 7 -6.98 -5.07 7.88
CA PHE A 7 -6.34 -5.46 9.12
C PHE A 7 -7.33 -5.51 10.29
N ALA A 8 -7.29 -6.63 11.02
CA ALA A 8 -8.17 -6.90 12.16
C ALA A 8 -9.68 -6.76 11.86
N TYR A 9 -10.06 -6.68 10.57
CA TYR A 9 -11.40 -6.36 10.07
C TYR A 9 -11.98 -5.04 10.61
N ASP A 10 -11.24 -4.23 11.39
CA ASP A 10 -11.52 -2.85 11.81
C ASP A 10 -10.48 -2.42 12.86
N LEU A 11 -9.44 -1.71 12.42
CA LEU A 11 -8.37 -1.23 13.32
C LEU A 11 -8.85 -0.28 14.42
N SER A 12 -9.98 0.41 14.23
CA SER A 12 -10.50 1.39 15.19
C SER A 12 -11.39 0.78 16.27
N LYS A 13 -11.75 -0.50 16.16
CA LYS A 13 -12.69 -1.18 17.05
C LYS A 13 -12.15 -1.25 18.48
N ASP A 14 -13.05 -1.08 19.45
CA ASP A 14 -12.74 -1.01 20.88
C ASP A 14 -11.58 -0.02 21.17
N GLN A 15 -11.73 1.20 20.64
CA GLN A 15 -10.73 2.27 20.78
C GLN A 15 -9.32 1.90 20.28
N GLY A 16 -9.23 0.97 19.32
CA GLY A 16 -7.96 0.50 18.76
C GLY A 16 -7.42 -0.79 19.38
N ARG A 17 -8.00 -1.29 20.48
CA ARG A 17 -7.50 -2.49 21.18
C ARG A 17 -7.54 -3.74 20.35
N VAL A 18 -8.54 -3.87 19.47
CA VAL A 18 -8.62 -5.00 18.53
C VAL A 18 -7.46 -4.95 17.53
N GLY A 19 -7.12 -3.76 17.04
CA GLY A 19 -5.95 -3.53 16.21
C GLY A 19 -4.65 -3.84 16.95
N ASP A 20 -4.51 -3.41 18.21
CA ASP A 20 -3.32 -3.70 19.04
C ASP A 20 -3.13 -5.20 19.23
N THR A 21 -4.19 -5.91 19.65
CA THR A 21 -4.17 -7.37 19.86
C THR A 21 -3.80 -8.11 18.58
N PHE A 22 -4.34 -7.69 17.44
CA PHE A 22 -3.99 -8.29 16.14
C PHE A 22 -2.51 -8.09 15.82
N MET A 23 -1.97 -6.89 16.05
CA MET A 23 -0.55 -6.59 15.78
C MET A 23 0.39 -7.39 16.69
N GLU A 24 0.03 -7.59 17.95
CA GLU A 24 0.76 -8.47 18.88
C GLU A 24 0.78 -9.92 18.39
N GLN A 25 -0.33 -10.42 17.85
CA GLN A 25 -0.41 -11.79 17.33
C GLN A 25 0.48 -12.02 16.12
N ILE A 26 0.60 -11.03 15.23
CA ILE A 26 1.43 -11.16 14.02
C ILE A 26 2.89 -10.73 14.24
N GLU A 27 3.23 -10.16 15.41
CA GLU A 27 4.57 -9.68 15.75
C GLU A 27 5.68 -10.70 15.43
N PRO A 28 5.58 -12.00 15.78
CA PRO A 28 6.67 -12.94 15.51
C PRO A 28 7.01 -13.08 14.02
N LEU A 29 6.02 -12.86 13.13
CA LEU A 29 6.21 -12.87 11.69
C LEU A 29 6.67 -11.50 11.17
N ALA A 30 6.01 -10.43 11.60
CA ALA A 30 6.30 -9.07 11.15
C ALA A 30 7.67 -8.55 11.61
N ALA A 31 8.20 -9.06 12.73
CA ALA A 31 9.53 -8.71 13.23
C ALA A 31 10.67 -9.39 12.45
N THR A 32 10.39 -10.49 11.75
CA THR A 32 11.42 -11.30 11.07
C THR A 32 11.38 -11.19 9.55
N LEU A 33 10.24 -10.82 8.97
CA LEU A 33 10.06 -10.70 7.53
C LEU A 33 9.50 -9.32 7.16
N PRO A 34 10.00 -8.68 6.08
CA PRO A 34 9.39 -7.47 5.55
C PRO A 34 7.91 -7.68 5.24
N TYR A 35 7.08 -6.89 5.91
CA TYR A 35 5.63 -6.95 5.86
C TYR A 35 5.11 -5.65 5.24
N MET A 36 4.58 -5.76 4.03
CA MET A 36 4.12 -4.62 3.24
C MET A 36 2.60 -4.58 3.31
N THR A 37 2.02 -3.39 3.41
CA THR A 37 0.57 -3.25 3.62
C THR A 37 -0.04 -2.38 2.53
N CYS A 38 -1.30 -2.64 2.21
CA CYS A 38 -2.15 -1.70 1.49
C CYS A 38 -3.45 -1.54 2.28
N ASN A 39 -4.12 -0.40 2.13
CA ASN A 39 -5.36 -0.12 2.84
C ASN A 39 -6.56 -0.74 2.10
N GLY A 40 -7.46 -1.34 2.86
CA GLY A 40 -8.79 -1.75 2.42
C GLY A 40 -9.89 -0.93 3.06
N ASN A 41 -11.14 -1.34 2.84
CA ASN A 41 -12.30 -0.59 3.33
C ASN A 41 -12.41 -0.63 4.86
N HIS A 42 -11.88 -1.65 5.54
CA HIS A 42 -11.90 -1.75 7.01
C HIS A 42 -10.93 -0.80 7.71
N GLU A 43 -10.03 -0.17 6.96
CA GLU A 43 -9.12 0.85 7.48
C GLU A 43 -9.72 2.26 7.46
N ASN A 44 -10.91 2.48 6.86
CA ASN A 44 -11.39 3.83 6.50
C ASN A 44 -11.65 4.77 7.68
N TYR A 45 -11.95 4.23 8.87
CA TYR A 45 -12.41 5.02 10.00
C TYR A 45 -11.44 6.16 10.35
N TYR A 46 -12.03 7.34 10.62
CA TYR A 46 -11.29 8.56 10.95
C TYR A 46 -10.24 8.92 9.89
N ASN A 47 -10.63 8.90 8.61
CA ASN A 47 -9.74 9.17 7.46
C ASN A 47 -8.45 8.32 7.49
N PHE A 48 -8.63 7.01 7.73
CA PHE A 48 -7.54 6.04 7.78
C PHE A 48 -6.46 6.34 8.82
N SER A 49 -6.77 7.11 9.86
CA SER A 49 -5.76 7.56 10.84
C SER A 49 -5.09 6.40 11.57
N ASN A 50 -5.83 5.35 11.92
CA ASN A 50 -5.28 4.14 12.55
C ASN A 50 -4.26 3.45 11.63
N TYR A 51 -4.59 3.28 10.35
CA TYR A 51 -3.69 2.71 9.36
C TYR A 51 -2.43 3.58 9.20
N LYS A 52 -2.60 4.88 8.95
CA LYS A 52 -1.50 5.86 8.76
C LYS A 52 -0.60 6.03 9.99
N ALA A 53 -1.09 5.71 11.19
CA ALA A 53 -0.33 5.79 12.42
C ALA A 53 0.50 4.53 12.69
N ARG A 54 0.01 3.35 12.26
CA ARG A 54 0.64 2.05 12.55
C ARG A 54 1.64 1.62 11.49
N PHE A 55 1.36 1.93 10.21
CA PHE A 55 2.15 1.43 9.10
C PHE A 55 2.96 2.55 8.43
N ASN A 56 4.24 2.27 8.19
CA ASN A 56 5.14 3.13 7.42
C ASN A 56 5.69 2.34 6.24
N MET A 57 5.27 2.70 5.04
CA MET A 57 5.72 2.07 3.80
C MET A 57 6.78 2.94 3.10
N PRO A 58 7.65 2.36 2.25
CA PRO A 58 8.73 3.09 1.59
C PRO A 58 8.20 4.30 0.82
N ASN A 59 8.69 5.49 1.15
CA ASN A 59 8.31 6.76 0.51
C ASN A 59 6.80 7.09 0.48
N ASP A 60 5.97 6.38 1.26
CA ASP A 60 4.52 6.56 1.28
C ASP A 60 4.14 7.95 1.83
N ASN A 61 4.87 8.48 2.82
CA ASN A 61 4.56 9.76 3.47
C ASN A 61 3.09 9.84 3.96
N LYS A 62 2.54 8.73 4.45
CA LYS A 62 1.14 8.58 4.90
C LYS A 62 0.10 8.77 3.78
N LYS A 63 0.50 8.59 2.52
CA LYS A 63 -0.38 8.71 1.36
C LYS A 63 -1.13 7.40 1.07
N MET A 64 -0.82 6.30 1.75
CA MET A 64 -1.42 4.98 1.56
C MET A 64 -1.20 4.38 0.15
N TYR A 65 -0.19 4.84 -0.58
CA TYR A 65 0.26 4.30 -1.85
C TYR A 65 1.76 4.55 -2.00
N TYR A 66 2.45 3.58 -2.60
CA TYR A 66 3.90 3.61 -2.68
C TYR A 66 4.39 2.64 -3.74
N SER A 67 5.66 2.78 -4.11
CA SER A 67 6.35 1.85 -5.00
C SER A 67 7.78 1.62 -4.53
N PHE A 68 8.34 0.48 -4.89
CA PHE A 68 9.72 0.12 -4.60
C PHE A 68 10.20 -1.01 -5.51
N ASN A 69 11.51 -1.22 -5.55
CA ASN A 69 12.13 -2.24 -6.39
C ASN A 69 12.74 -3.34 -5.55
N VAL A 70 12.53 -4.60 -5.95
CA VAL A 70 13.23 -5.77 -5.43
C VAL A 70 13.76 -6.58 -6.60
N GLY A 71 15.08 -6.53 -6.80
CA GLY A 71 15.72 -7.14 -7.96
C GLY A 71 15.11 -6.60 -9.27
N PRO A 72 14.70 -7.47 -10.22
CA PRO A 72 14.08 -7.05 -11.48
C PRO A 72 12.56 -6.83 -11.36
N ILE A 73 12.02 -6.66 -10.16
CA ILE A 73 10.57 -6.47 -9.97
C ILE A 73 10.33 -5.08 -9.38
N HIS A 74 9.46 -4.32 -10.04
CA HIS A 74 8.94 -3.04 -9.58
C HIS A 74 7.54 -3.26 -8.99
N PHE A 75 7.41 -3.01 -7.69
CA PHE A 75 6.20 -3.20 -6.91
C PHE A 75 5.48 -1.87 -6.78
N VAL A 76 4.18 -1.85 -7.07
CA VAL A 76 3.32 -0.67 -6.92
C VAL A 76 2.11 -1.01 -6.08
N SER A 77 2.00 -0.34 -4.92
CA SER A 77 0.81 -0.36 -4.06
C SER A 77 -0.10 0.79 -4.46
N MET A 78 -1.34 0.49 -4.82
CA MET A 78 -2.37 1.51 -5.06
C MET A 78 -3.52 1.36 -4.07
N SER A 79 -4.16 2.49 -3.73
CA SER A 79 -5.34 2.53 -2.86
C SER A 79 -6.61 2.67 -3.70
N THR A 80 -7.47 1.65 -3.69
CA THR A 80 -8.80 1.69 -4.31
C THR A 80 -9.76 2.60 -3.53
N GLU A 81 -9.51 2.77 -2.23
CA GLU A 81 -10.46 3.39 -1.31
C GLU A 81 -10.65 4.89 -1.53
N PHE A 82 -9.73 5.57 -2.20
CA PHE A 82 -9.95 6.98 -2.57
C PHE A 82 -11.15 7.19 -3.48
N MET A 83 -11.45 6.23 -4.34
CA MET A 83 -12.62 6.30 -5.23
C MET A 83 -13.92 6.03 -4.46
N TYR A 84 -13.84 5.26 -3.37
CA TYR A 84 -15.00 4.87 -2.57
C TYR A 84 -15.32 5.82 -1.41
N PHE A 85 -14.32 6.54 -0.90
CA PHE A 85 -14.48 7.54 0.17
C PHE A 85 -14.09 8.95 -0.29
N PRO A 86 -14.73 9.51 -1.34
CA PRO A 86 -14.43 10.85 -1.83
C PRO A 86 -14.73 11.95 -0.80
N ASN A 87 -15.55 11.64 0.21
CA ASN A 87 -15.85 12.52 1.34
C ASN A 87 -14.61 12.88 2.18
N TYR A 88 -13.52 12.13 2.10
CA TYR A 88 -12.25 12.49 2.73
C TYR A 88 -11.41 13.49 1.91
N GLY A 89 -11.86 13.83 0.69
CA GLY A 89 -11.25 14.83 -0.19
C GLY A 89 -11.00 14.29 -1.59
N PHE A 90 -11.26 15.10 -2.62
CA PHE A 90 -11.04 14.73 -4.03
C PHE A 90 -9.57 14.85 -4.47
N GLN A 91 -8.79 15.72 -3.83
CA GLN A 91 -7.40 15.97 -4.22
C GLN A 91 -6.55 14.70 -4.20
N GLN A 92 -6.75 13.85 -3.19
CA GLN A 92 -6.06 12.56 -3.05
C GLN A 92 -6.36 11.58 -4.20
N ILE A 93 -7.49 11.70 -4.91
CA ILE A 93 -7.76 10.90 -6.12
C ILE A 93 -6.83 11.35 -7.26
N PHE A 94 -6.71 12.67 -7.47
CA PHE A 94 -5.85 13.23 -8.51
C PHE A 94 -4.36 12.98 -8.21
N ASP A 95 -3.94 13.20 -6.96
CA ASP A 95 -2.56 12.96 -6.53
C ASP A 95 -2.17 11.48 -6.71
N HIS A 96 -3.08 10.57 -6.37
CA HIS A 96 -2.87 9.14 -6.54
C HIS A 96 -2.78 8.75 -8.02
N TYR A 97 -3.66 9.30 -8.87
CA TYR A 97 -3.60 9.07 -10.32
C TYR A 97 -2.27 9.54 -10.91
N GLU A 98 -1.84 10.76 -10.59
CA GLU A 98 -0.57 11.30 -11.08
C GLU A 98 0.64 10.54 -10.52
N PHE A 99 0.59 10.08 -9.27
CA PHE A 99 1.61 9.19 -8.73
C PHE A 99 1.76 7.91 -9.56
N VAL A 100 0.68 7.14 -9.73
CA VAL A 100 0.74 5.85 -10.45
C VAL A 100 1.20 6.05 -11.89
N LYS A 101 0.68 7.07 -12.57
CA LYS A 101 1.07 7.40 -13.94
C LYS A 101 2.56 7.69 -14.06
N ASN A 102 3.09 8.58 -13.21
CA ASN A 102 4.50 8.98 -13.27
C ASN A 102 5.43 7.83 -12.85
N ASP A 103 5.05 7.06 -11.84
CA ASP A 103 5.79 5.90 -11.35
C ASP A 103 5.94 4.82 -12.45
N LEU A 104 4.85 4.49 -13.14
CA LEU A 104 4.88 3.53 -14.26
C LEU A 104 5.72 4.03 -15.45
N ILE A 105 5.67 5.33 -15.77
CA ILE A 105 6.52 5.92 -16.82
C ILE A 105 8.00 5.77 -16.46
N VAL A 106 8.37 6.11 -15.23
CA VAL A 106 9.76 5.99 -14.75
C VAL A 106 10.23 4.54 -14.80
N SER A 107 9.39 3.60 -14.35
CA SER A 107 9.71 2.18 -14.34
C SER A 107 9.89 1.59 -15.74
N GLU A 108 9.13 2.07 -16.73
CA GLU A 108 9.32 1.69 -18.13
C GLU A 108 10.60 2.28 -18.72
N LEU A 109 10.97 3.52 -18.38
CA LEU A 109 12.24 4.12 -18.82
C LEU A 109 13.47 3.35 -18.29
N VAL A 110 13.42 2.91 -17.02
CA VAL A 110 14.45 2.03 -16.44
C VAL A 110 14.56 0.72 -17.21
N ARG A 111 13.44 0.18 -17.69
CA ARG A 111 13.39 -1.02 -18.54
C ARG A 111 14.01 -0.77 -19.92
N GLY A 112 13.80 0.40 -20.52
CA GLY A 112 14.32 0.77 -21.84
C GLY A 112 15.81 1.11 -21.88
N GLY A 113 16.38 1.59 -20.77
CA GLY A 113 17.80 1.96 -20.66
C GLY A 113 18.77 0.77 -20.56
N THR A 114 18.28 -0.43 -20.21
CA THR A 114 19.09 -1.64 -20.06
C THR A 114 19.12 -2.45 -21.35
N ARG A 115 19.94 -2.01 -22.33
CA ARG A 115 20.13 -2.66 -23.65
C ARG A 115 20.70 -4.10 -23.63
N SER A 116 21.01 -4.66 -22.45
CA SER A 116 21.40 -6.07 -22.31
C SER A 116 20.16 -6.92 -22.08
N ARG A 117 19.85 -7.80 -23.04
CA ARG A 117 18.68 -8.70 -23.17
C ARG A 117 18.34 -9.62 -21.97
N SER A 118 18.89 -9.45 -20.77
CA SER A 118 18.79 -10.45 -19.68
C SER A 118 17.96 -10.07 -18.44
N ARG A 119 17.48 -8.83 -18.28
CA ARG A 119 16.63 -8.48 -17.12
C ARG A 119 15.47 -7.56 -17.50
N LEU A 120 14.38 -8.15 -17.97
CA LEU A 120 13.09 -7.47 -18.07
C LEU A 120 12.63 -7.10 -16.65
N THR A 121 12.53 -5.81 -16.35
CA THR A 121 11.83 -5.35 -15.15
C THR A 121 10.35 -5.76 -15.27
N ARG A 122 9.85 -6.57 -14.33
CA ARG A 122 8.43 -6.92 -14.24
C ARG A 122 7.75 -5.94 -13.29
N ILE A 123 6.62 -5.37 -13.72
CA ILE A 123 5.81 -4.52 -12.86
C ILE A 123 4.74 -5.38 -12.21
N LEU A 124 4.65 -5.34 -10.89
CA LEU A 124 3.59 -5.99 -10.11
C LEU A 124 2.81 -4.92 -9.34
N ILE A 125 1.53 -4.78 -9.70
CA ILE A 125 0.60 -3.87 -9.04
C ILE A 125 -0.24 -4.68 -8.06
N PHE A 126 -0.39 -4.18 -6.84
CA PHE A 126 -1.23 -4.78 -5.81
C PHE A 126 -2.13 -3.73 -5.18
N PHE A 127 -3.34 -4.18 -4.85
CA PHE A 127 -4.38 -3.39 -4.21
C PHE A 127 -5.30 -4.32 -3.43
N CYS A 128 -6.00 -3.78 -2.45
CA CYS A 128 -6.98 -4.55 -1.70
C CYS A 128 -8.25 -4.75 -2.53
N ASN A 129 -8.66 -5.99 -2.75
CA ASN A 129 -10.00 -6.25 -3.25
C ASN A 129 -11.00 -6.07 -2.10
N ARG A 130 -11.91 -5.10 -2.26
CA ARG A 130 -12.94 -4.80 -1.28
C ARG A 130 -13.75 -6.05 -0.95
N LYS A 131 -13.92 -6.35 0.33
CA LYS A 131 -14.80 -7.42 0.81
C LYS A 131 -16.17 -6.83 1.17
N ASN A 132 -17.23 -7.56 0.82
CA ASN A 132 -18.63 -7.19 1.13
C ASN A 132 -18.98 -7.48 2.58
#